data_AF-A0A2J7RH94-F1
#
_entry.id   AF-A0A2J7RH94-F1
#
_cell.length_a   1.000
_cell.length_b   1.000
_cell.length_c   1.000
_cell.angle_alpha   90.00
_cell.angle_beta   90.00
_cell.angle_gamma   90.00
#
_symmetry.space_group_name_H-M   'P 1'
#
loop_
_entity.id
_entity.type
_entity.pdbx_description
1 polymer ?
#
loop_
_entity_poly.entity_id
_entity_poly.type
_entity_poly.pdbx_seq_one_letter_code
_entity_poly.pdbx_strand_id
1 'polypeptide(L)'
;MFLSLMCEAFYLAPADTSLVESTESEDADESSGDEFYSPQSSPQGSPFQTRREYSRPTEDSSQVELHSSPIRFLDISEADGIVSQVVLLMGSGITYNPHVVHICPLDEGVHLLLMFEIGNVMVSSGLYEVFHYLNVLQSVRLQREMDEVKHTFDNLESGIKKVFEGLKKIRHIRPEVENCQRKLHSKWDFMRKKYLEYIKTTDSECLLRVEASTAPFMQDLKELLQLTCFDNKMIDIGRDAVLAVASTVKHRLSDFSSFLKVKALRNFTLGSYPLLTLN
;
A
#
# COMPACT_ATOMS: atom_id res chain seq x y z
N MET A 1 -13.25 -2.54 4.75
CA MET A 1 -12.52 -2.19 5.99
C MET A 1 -11.05 -2.63 5.91
N PHE A 2 -10.68 -3.89 5.68
CA PHE A 2 -9.26 -4.28 5.52
C PHE A 2 -8.56 -3.59 4.33
N LEU A 3 -9.14 -3.63 3.12
CA LEU A 3 -8.59 -2.88 1.98
C LEU A 3 -8.58 -1.36 2.23
N SER A 4 -9.50 -0.86 3.07
CA SER A 4 -9.54 0.56 3.47
C SER A 4 -8.48 0.90 4.51
N LEU A 5 -8.24 0.02 5.49
CA LEU A 5 -7.16 0.09 6.49
C LEU A 5 -5.80 -0.05 5.84
N MET A 6 -5.71 -0.90 4.82
CA MET A 6 -4.56 -0.98 3.94
C MET A 6 -4.40 0.37 3.26
N CYS A 7 -5.36 0.83 2.45
CA CYS A 7 -5.30 2.14 1.81
C CYS A 7 -4.95 3.29 2.79
N GLU A 8 -5.63 3.42 3.93
CA GLU A 8 -5.35 4.43 4.96
C GLU A 8 -3.95 4.29 5.56
N ALA A 9 -3.51 3.08 5.91
CA ALA A 9 -2.16 2.86 6.40
C ALA A 9 -1.12 3.21 5.34
N PHE A 10 -1.34 2.95 4.06
CA PHE A 10 -0.37 3.20 2.97
C PHE A 10 -0.39 4.63 2.42
N TYR A 11 -1.50 5.36 2.50
CA TYR A 11 -1.64 6.72 1.96
C TYR A 11 -1.38 7.84 2.97
N LEU A 12 -1.17 7.54 4.26
CA LEU A 12 -0.71 8.54 5.23
C LEU A 12 0.81 8.75 5.12
N ALA A 13 1.20 9.71 4.28
CA ALA A 13 2.41 10.51 4.47
C ALA A 13 2.29 11.29 5.81
N PRO A 14 3.40 11.67 6.48
CA PRO A 14 3.34 12.29 7.79
C PRO A 14 2.50 13.56 7.72
N ALA A 15 1.52 13.67 8.62
CA ALA A 15 0.86 14.94 8.86
C ALA A 15 1.94 15.97 9.18
N ASP A 16 2.03 17.02 8.37
CA ASP A 16 2.81 18.20 8.69
C ASP A 16 2.34 18.72 10.05
N THR A 17 3.15 18.49 11.07
CA THR A 17 3.05 19.18 12.35
C THR A 17 3.44 20.63 12.12
N SER A 18 2.47 21.45 11.74
CA SER A 18 2.51 22.89 11.97
C SER A 18 1.23 23.31 12.70
N LEU A 19 1.14 22.89 13.97
CA LEU A 19 0.42 23.67 14.96
C LEU A 19 1.30 24.88 15.29
N VAL A 20 0.93 26.04 14.77
CA VAL A 20 1.30 27.31 15.41
C VAL A 20 0.18 27.66 16.37
N GLU A 21 0.39 27.35 17.64
CA GLU A 21 -0.31 28.01 18.74
C GLU A 21 -0.05 29.52 18.65
N SER A 22 -1.12 30.32 18.76
CA SER A 22 -0.99 31.70 19.19
C SER A 22 -2.02 31.94 20.28
N THR A 23 -1.54 31.98 21.52
CA THR A 23 -2.26 32.46 22.70
C THR A 23 -2.16 33.98 22.81
N GLU A 24 -3.34 34.61 22.90
CA GLU A 24 -3.77 35.75 23.72
C GLU A 24 -2.84 36.98 23.91
N SER A 25 -3.35 38.18 23.58
CA SER A 25 -3.99 39.11 24.56
C SER A 25 -4.14 40.55 24.02
N GLU A 26 -5.06 41.27 24.63
CA GLU A 26 -5.77 42.51 24.26
C GLU A 26 -4.94 43.81 24.36
N ASP A 27 -5.27 44.82 23.51
CA ASP A 27 -5.83 46.15 23.89
C ASP A 27 -5.41 47.35 23.00
N ALA A 28 -6.46 48.10 22.60
CA ALA A 28 -6.63 49.55 22.42
C ALA A 28 -5.80 50.42 21.42
N ASP A 29 -6.55 50.99 20.46
CA ASP A 29 -6.62 52.40 19.98
C ASP A 29 -5.38 53.31 19.90
N GLU A 30 -5.08 53.84 18.70
CA GLU A 30 -5.30 55.27 18.32
C GLU A 30 -4.56 55.68 17.01
N SER A 31 -5.32 56.33 16.11
CA SER A 31 -5.03 57.55 15.32
C SER A 31 -3.80 57.71 14.39
N SER A 32 -4.11 57.80 13.08
CA SER A 32 -3.69 58.81 12.06
C SER A 32 -2.33 59.52 12.10
N GLY A 33 -1.66 59.64 10.94
CA GLY A 33 -0.73 60.76 10.69
C GLY A 33 0.19 60.64 9.47
N ASP A 34 -0.10 61.48 8.48
CA ASP A 34 0.53 61.79 7.19
C ASP A 34 2.07 61.89 7.05
N GLU A 35 2.49 61.50 5.83
CA GLU A 35 3.39 62.19 4.86
C GLU A 35 4.90 62.49 5.10
N PHE A 36 5.65 62.17 4.02
CA PHE A 36 6.62 63.02 3.27
C PHE A 36 8.15 62.72 3.24
N TYR A 37 8.61 62.66 1.98
CA TYR A 37 9.93 62.96 1.36
C TYR A 37 11.17 62.06 1.59
N SER A 38 11.61 61.41 0.50
CA SER A 38 13.05 61.21 0.13
C SER A 38 13.46 62.34 -0.82
N PRO A 39 14.75 62.76 -1.01
CA PRO A 39 15.71 61.92 -1.78
C PRO A 39 17.25 62.20 -1.63
N GLN A 40 18.07 61.29 -2.20
CA GLN A 40 19.31 61.54 -3.02
C GLN A 40 20.58 62.17 -2.37
N SER A 41 21.87 61.91 -2.67
CA SER A 41 22.69 61.20 -3.70
C SER A 41 24.14 61.02 -3.13
N SER A 42 24.85 59.88 -3.25
CA SER A 42 25.94 59.51 -4.22
C SER A 42 27.19 60.45 -4.30
N PRO A 43 28.36 60.08 -4.91
CA PRO A 43 29.13 58.82 -5.08
C PRO A 43 30.69 59.01 -4.99
N GLN A 44 31.48 58.03 -5.49
CA GLN A 44 32.90 58.05 -5.96
C GLN A 44 33.93 57.30 -5.07
N GLY A 45 34.79 56.40 -5.55
CA GLY A 45 35.20 56.11 -6.93
C GLY A 45 35.88 54.74 -7.13
N SER A 46 35.97 54.37 -8.41
CA SER A 46 36.64 53.24 -9.09
C SER A 46 38.19 53.29 -9.00
N PRO A 47 39.01 52.47 -9.72
CA PRO A 47 38.78 51.27 -10.55
C PRO A 47 39.79 50.11 -10.22
N PHE A 48 39.67 48.94 -10.87
CA PHE A 48 40.76 48.27 -11.63
C PHE A 48 40.34 46.84 -12.04
N GLN A 49 40.39 46.60 -13.35
CA GLN A 49 40.19 45.31 -14.02
C GLN A 49 41.42 44.42 -13.82
N THR A 50 41.23 43.10 -13.65
CA THR A 50 41.79 42.05 -14.53
C THR A 50 41.40 40.63 -14.09
N ARG A 51 40.77 39.90 -15.03
CA ARG A 51 41.16 38.56 -15.53
C ARG A 51 41.25 37.36 -14.57
N ARG A 52 40.44 36.34 -14.95
CA ARG A 52 40.66 34.87 -14.97
C ARG A 52 40.20 33.98 -13.79
N GLU A 53 39.60 32.88 -14.25
CA GLU A 53 39.61 31.52 -13.70
C GLU A 53 38.56 31.16 -12.64
N TYR A 54 37.47 30.57 -13.13
CA TYR A 54 36.62 29.67 -12.36
C TYR A 54 37.40 28.38 -12.04
N SER A 55 37.53 28.05 -10.76
CA SER A 55 37.84 26.71 -10.27
C SER A 55 37.12 26.48 -8.94
N ARG A 56 36.53 25.27 -8.83
CA ARG A 56 35.61 24.76 -7.80
C ARG A 56 36.15 24.84 -6.36
N PRO A 57 35.25 24.74 -5.38
CA PRO A 57 35.49 23.79 -4.29
C PRO A 57 34.30 22.85 -3.99
N THR A 58 34.64 21.56 -3.95
CA THR A 58 34.19 20.49 -3.03
C THR A 58 32.70 20.23 -2.80
N GLU A 59 32.24 19.11 -3.36
CA GLU A 59 31.06 18.35 -2.92
C GLU A 59 31.31 17.77 -1.53
N ASP A 60 30.42 18.06 -0.59
CA ASP A 60 30.23 17.23 0.60
C ASP A 60 28.74 17.09 0.91
N SER A 61 28.26 15.87 0.71
CA SER A 61 27.28 15.12 1.50
C SER A 61 26.01 15.83 2.01
N SER A 62 24.88 15.54 1.36
CA SER A 62 23.65 15.06 2.02
C SER A 62 22.57 14.72 0.97
N GLN A 63 22.72 13.57 0.31
CA GLN A 63 21.57 12.92 -0.32
C GLN A 63 20.72 12.31 0.78
N VAL A 64 19.60 12.96 1.10
CA VAL A 64 18.49 12.31 1.80
C VAL A 64 17.82 11.40 0.79
N GLU A 65 18.19 10.12 0.78
CA GLU A 65 17.50 9.09 0.02
C GLU A 65 16.08 8.92 0.57
N LEU A 66 15.10 9.56 -0.08
CA LEU A 66 13.69 9.20 0.05
C LEU A 66 13.47 7.84 -0.63
N HIS A 67 13.81 6.75 0.05
CA HIS A 67 13.35 5.42 -0.33
C HIS A 67 11.97 5.16 0.28
N SER A 68 10.93 5.66 -0.39
CA SER A 68 9.57 5.15 -0.24
C SER A 68 8.91 5.15 -1.62
N SER A 69 9.24 4.15 -2.42
CA SER A 69 8.47 3.85 -3.61
C SER A 69 7.04 3.53 -3.19
N PRO A 70 6.00 4.15 -3.79
CA PRO A 70 4.62 3.81 -3.48
C PRO A 70 4.40 2.33 -3.77
N ILE A 71 3.70 1.65 -2.85
CA ILE A 71 3.41 0.23 -2.98
C ILE A 71 2.51 0.02 -4.20
N ARG A 72 3.02 -0.69 -5.21
CA ARG A 72 2.29 -1.03 -6.43
C ARG A 72 1.34 -2.19 -6.14
N PHE A 73 0.17 -1.88 -5.59
CA PHE A 73 -0.88 -2.86 -5.30
C PHE A 73 -1.53 -3.48 -6.55
N LEU A 74 -1.16 -3.02 -7.75
CA LEU A 74 -1.89 -3.29 -8.98
C LEU A 74 -0.91 -3.34 -10.16
N ASP A 75 0.20 -4.06 -10.02
CA ASP A 75 0.99 -4.38 -11.21
C ASP A 75 0.17 -5.34 -12.07
N ILE A 76 -0.38 -4.79 -13.15
CA ILE A 76 -1.11 -5.53 -14.17
C ILE A 76 -0.07 -6.04 -15.15
N SER A 77 -0.03 -7.37 -15.33
CA SER A 77 0.77 -8.01 -16.35
C SER A 77 -0.11 -8.34 -17.54
N GLU A 78 0.19 -7.77 -18.70
CA GLU A 78 -0.46 -8.09 -19.95
C GLU A 78 0.52 -8.81 -20.88
N ALA A 79 0.21 -10.05 -21.21
CA ALA A 79 0.93 -10.76 -22.25
C ALA A 79 0.06 -11.90 -22.81
N ASP A 80 0.26 -12.24 -24.09
CA ASP A 80 -0.54 -13.24 -24.82
C ASP A 80 -2.05 -12.92 -24.87
N GLY A 81 -2.40 -11.64 -24.73
CA GLY A 81 -3.79 -11.18 -24.62
C GLY A 81 -4.47 -11.54 -23.28
N ILE A 82 -3.71 -12.03 -22.30
CA ILE A 82 -4.18 -12.32 -20.94
C ILE A 82 -3.75 -11.18 -20.02
N VAL A 83 -4.72 -10.66 -19.27
CA VAL A 83 -4.48 -9.69 -18.20
C VAL A 83 -4.35 -10.45 -16.89
N SER A 84 -3.24 -10.30 -16.18
CA SER A 84 -2.96 -11.01 -14.94
C SER A 84 -2.65 -10.05 -13.81
N GLN A 85 -3.13 -10.35 -12.61
CA GLN A 85 -2.96 -9.50 -11.44
C GLN A 85 -2.92 -10.34 -10.15
N VAL A 86 -2.11 -9.90 -9.19
CA VAL A 86 -2.17 -10.40 -7.81
C VAL A 86 -3.15 -9.57 -6.99
N VAL A 87 -4.11 -10.23 -6.34
CA VAL A 87 -5.14 -9.59 -5.50
C VAL A 87 -5.26 -10.29 -4.15
N LEU A 88 -5.67 -9.57 -3.11
CA LEU A 88 -6.05 -10.16 -1.83
C LEU A 88 -7.56 -10.39 -1.80
N LEU A 89 -7.96 -11.65 -1.62
CA LEU A 89 -9.36 -12.03 -1.52
C LEU A 89 -9.66 -12.58 -0.14
N MET A 90 -10.87 -12.30 0.32
CA MET A 90 -11.37 -12.87 1.56
C MET A 90 -11.69 -14.35 1.34
N GLY A 91 -11.02 -15.21 2.11
CA GLY A 91 -11.27 -16.65 2.13
C GLY A 91 -12.45 -17.03 3.01
N SER A 92 -12.52 -18.29 3.42
CA SER A 92 -13.47 -18.71 4.45
C SER A 92 -13.07 -18.13 5.81
N GLY A 93 -14.03 -17.47 6.48
CA GLY A 93 -13.78 -16.71 7.70
C GLY A 93 -13.20 -15.32 7.46
N ILE A 94 -12.55 -14.74 8.49
CA ILE A 94 -11.90 -13.41 8.41
C ILE A 94 -10.42 -13.59 8.04
N THR A 95 -10.17 -14.26 6.91
CA THR A 95 -8.82 -14.47 6.38
C THR A 95 -8.70 -13.84 5.00
N TYR A 96 -7.56 -13.23 4.70
CA TYR A 96 -7.27 -12.66 3.39
C TYR A 96 -6.09 -13.41 2.79
N ASN A 97 -6.31 -14.02 1.65
CA ASN A 97 -5.30 -14.83 0.95
C ASN A 97 -4.96 -14.19 -0.39
N PRO A 98 -3.67 -14.16 -0.76
CA PRO A 98 -3.29 -13.64 -2.06
C PRO A 98 -3.66 -14.64 -3.15
N HIS A 99 -4.16 -14.12 -4.26
CA HIS A 99 -4.55 -14.88 -5.42
C HIS A 99 -3.95 -14.25 -6.67
N VAL A 100 -3.53 -15.09 -7.62
CA VAL A 100 -3.31 -14.64 -8.99
C VAL A 100 -4.63 -14.80 -9.73
N VAL A 101 -5.07 -13.73 -10.38
CA VAL A 101 -6.24 -13.70 -11.25
C VAL A 101 -5.77 -13.49 -12.68
N HIS A 102 -6.10 -14.43 -13.56
CA HIS A 102 -5.91 -14.31 -15.00
C HIS A 102 -7.26 -14.08 -15.68
N ILE A 103 -7.32 -13.04 -16.49
CA ILE A 103 -8.48 -12.64 -17.26
C ILE A 103 -8.16 -12.93 -18.72
N CYS A 104 -8.78 -13.98 -19.26
CA CYS A 104 -8.54 -14.47 -20.61
C CYS A 104 -9.75 -14.12 -21.50
N PRO A 105 -9.60 -13.24 -22.51
CA PRO A 105 -10.68 -12.93 -23.43
C PRO A 105 -10.98 -14.14 -24.35
N LEU A 106 -12.24 -14.58 -24.33
CA LEU A 106 -12.70 -15.71 -25.14
C LEU A 106 -13.35 -15.24 -26.45
N ASP A 107 -14.23 -14.25 -26.35
CA ASP A 107 -14.94 -13.57 -27.45
C ASP A 107 -15.29 -12.14 -27.00
N GLU A 108 -15.88 -11.34 -27.88
CA GLU A 108 -16.33 -9.99 -27.53
C GLU A 108 -17.31 -10.00 -26.35
N GLY A 109 -16.94 -9.31 -25.27
CA GLY A 109 -17.73 -9.26 -24.03
C GLY A 109 -17.69 -10.52 -23.17
N VAL A 110 -16.95 -11.56 -23.56
CA VAL A 110 -16.87 -12.84 -22.83
C VAL A 110 -15.45 -13.11 -22.38
N HIS A 111 -15.25 -13.16 -21.06
CA HIS A 111 -13.95 -13.38 -20.43
C HIS A 111 -14.00 -14.61 -19.54
N LEU A 112 -12.92 -15.38 -19.54
CA LEU A 112 -12.67 -16.45 -18.59
C LEU A 112 -11.79 -15.91 -17.46
N LEU A 113 -12.25 -16.04 -16.21
CA LEU A 113 -11.46 -15.74 -15.04
C LEU A 113 -10.91 -17.05 -14.47
N LEU A 114 -9.58 -17.13 -14.34
CA LEU A 114 -8.89 -18.21 -13.66
C LEU A 114 -8.18 -17.66 -12.43
N MET A 115 -8.38 -18.29 -11.28
CA MET A 115 -7.93 -17.77 -10.00
C MET A 115 -7.19 -18.87 -9.24
N PHE A 116 -5.99 -18.55 -8.77
CA PHE A 116 -5.15 -19.48 -8.00
C PHE A 116 -4.75 -18.83 -6.68
N GLU A 117 -5.07 -19.47 -5.56
CA GLU A 117 -4.52 -19.06 -4.27
C GLU A 117 -3.00 -19.28 -4.28
N ILE A 118 -2.25 -18.26 -3.85
CA ILE A 118 -0.79 -18.27 -3.78
C ILE A 118 -0.32 -17.93 -2.36
N GLY A 119 0.99 -18.04 -2.14
CA GLY A 119 1.63 -17.64 -0.89
C GLY A 119 1.37 -18.60 0.27
N ASN A 120 1.64 -18.11 1.49
CA ASN A 120 1.49 -18.89 2.71
C ASN A 120 0.37 -18.30 3.58
N VAL A 121 -0.68 -19.08 3.81
CA VAL A 121 -1.88 -18.68 4.55
C VAL A 121 -1.56 -18.21 5.98
N MET A 122 -0.55 -18.80 6.65
CA MET A 122 -0.14 -18.36 7.99
C MET A 122 0.46 -16.96 7.97
N VAL A 123 1.21 -16.64 6.91
CA VAL A 123 1.81 -15.32 6.73
C VAL A 123 0.72 -14.30 6.40
N SER A 124 -0.14 -14.57 5.41
CA SER A 124 -1.17 -13.62 4.99
C SER A 124 -2.19 -13.34 6.10
N SER A 125 -2.70 -14.39 6.76
CA SER A 125 -3.64 -14.22 7.87
C SER A 125 -2.99 -13.64 9.12
N GLY A 126 -1.73 -13.97 9.41
CA GLY A 126 -0.98 -13.36 10.50
C GLY A 126 -0.75 -11.87 10.26
N LEU A 127 -0.37 -11.48 9.04
CA LEU A 127 -0.21 -10.07 8.67
C LEU A 127 -1.54 -9.31 8.82
N TYR A 128 -2.65 -9.90 8.39
CA TYR A 128 -3.98 -9.32 8.61
C TYR A 128 -4.25 -9.07 10.10
N GLU A 129 -4.05 -10.08 10.96
CA GLU A 129 -4.24 -9.97 12.41
C GLU A 129 -3.35 -8.85 12.99
N VAL A 130 -2.08 -8.78 12.58
CA VAL A 130 -1.15 -7.75 13.05
C VAL A 130 -1.60 -6.35 12.65
N PHE A 131 -1.96 -6.11 11.38
CA PHE A 131 -2.47 -4.81 10.94
C PHE A 131 -3.75 -4.42 11.69
N HIS A 132 -4.67 -5.37 11.85
CA HIS A 132 -5.92 -5.15 12.57
C HIS A 132 -5.67 -4.76 14.03
N TYR A 133 -4.91 -5.56 14.76
CA TYR A 133 -4.68 -5.32 16.19
C TYR A 133 -3.77 -4.12 16.45
N LEU A 134 -2.85 -3.75 15.55
CA LEU A 134 -2.13 -2.48 15.66
C LEU A 134 -3.09 -1.29 15.60
N ASN A 135 -4.06 -1.32 14.69
CA ASN A 135 -5.08 -0.27 14.56
C ASN A 135 -6.06 -0.24 15.75
N VAL A 136 -6.53 -1.40 16.20
CA VAL A 136 -7.39 -1.50 17.40
C VAL A 136 -6.64 -0.97 18.62
N LEU A 137 -5.36 -1.34 18.78
CA LEU A 137 -4.56 -0.91 19.93
C LEU A 137 -4.32 0.60 19.94
N GLN A 138 -4.31 1.27 18.78
CA GLN A 138 -4.31 2.74 18.73
C GLN A 138 -5.64 3.32 19.23
N SER A 139 -6.77 2.68 18.89
CA SER A 139 -8.11 3.12 19.26
C SER A 139 -8.41 2.92 20.75
N VAL A 140 -8.16 1.73 21.28
CA VAL A 140 -8.41 1.35 22.68
C VAL A 140 -7.56 2.18 23.66
N ARG A 141 -6.34 2.55 23.27
CA ARG A 141 -5.49 3.44 24.08
C ARG A 141 -6.12 4.80 24.34
N LEU A 142 -6.84 5.36 23.37
CA LEU A 142 -7.53 6.64 23.53
C LEU A 142 -8.62 6.53 24.60
N GLN A 143 -9.20 5.35 24.79
CA GLN A 143 -10.24 5.06 25.78
C GLN A 143 -9.68 4.66 27.15
N ARG A 144 -8.36 4.40 27.26
CA ARG A 144 -7.64 4.03 28.50
C ARG A 144 -8.15 2.75 29.20
N GLU A 145 -8.75 1.83 28.45
CA GLU A 145 -9.24 0.55 28.98
C GLU A 145 -8.13 -0.50 29.04
N MET A 146 -7.45 -0.61 30.20
CA MET A 146 -6.24 -1.45 30.35
C MET A 146 -6.46 -2.95 30.10
N ASP A 147 -7.62 -3.51 30.46
CA ASP A 147 -7.93 -4.91 30.21
C ASP A 147 -8.07 -5.19 28.71
N GLU A 148 -8.68 -4.26 27.97
CA GLU A 148 -8.80 -4.34 26.52
C GLU A 148 -7.45 -4.10 25.82
N VAL A 149 -6.60 -3.20 26.33
CA VAL A 149 -5.21 -3.03 25.88
C VAL A 149 -4.45 -4.35 26.00
N LYS A 150 -4.55 -5.02 27.15
CA LYS A 150 -3.87 -6.30 27.39
C LYS A 150 -4.38 -7.38 26.44
N HIS A 151 -5.71 -7.52 26.31
CA HIS A 151 -6.31 -8.48 25.39
C HIS A 151 -5.89 -8.24 23.94
N THR A 152 -5.92 -6.99 23.49
CA THR A 152 -5.51 -6.60 22.13
C THR A 152 -4.03 -6.86 21.89
N PHE A 153 -3.17 -6.61 22.89
CA PHE A 153 -1.75 -6.90 22.83
C PHE A 153 -1.46 -8.41 22.73
N ASP A 154 -2.16 -9.25 23.50
CA ASP A 154 -2.02 -10.71 23.42
C ASP A 154 -2.38 -11.23 22.02
N ASN A 155 -3.44 -10.66 21.41
CA ASN A 155 -3.83 -10.98 20.04
C ASN A 155 -2.79 -10.51 19.00
N LEU A 156 -2.21 -9.32 19.18
CA LEU A 156 -1.10 -8.83 18.36
C LEU A 156 0.11 -9.76 18.44
N GLU A 157 0.48 -10.21 19.64
CA GLU A 157 1.58 -11.15 19.84
C GLU A 157 1.32 -12.49 19.11
N SER A 158 0.10 -13.01 19.22
CA SER A 158 -0.32 -14.22 18.49
C SER A 158 -0.16 -14.05 16.98
N GLY A 159 -0.63 -12.93 16.42
CA GLY A 159 -0.51 -12.64 14.99
C GLY A 159 0.95 -12.58 14.53
N ILE A 160 1.83 -11.92 15.28
CA ILE A 160 3.26 -11.83 14.95
C ILE A 160 3.93 -13.21 15.01
N LYS A 161 3.62 -14.01 16.02
CA LYS A 161 4.11 -15.38 16.12
C LYS A 161 3.66 -16.20 14.91
N LYS A 162 2.41 -16.06 14.49
CA LYS A 162 1.83 -16.72 13.31
C LYS A 162 2.59 -16.37 12.03
N VAL A 163 2.91 -15.08 11.84
CA VAL A 163 3.75 -14.61 10.72
C VAL A 163 5.11 -15.30 10.73
N PHE A 164 5.84 -15.25 11.85
CA PHE A 164 7.18 -15.83 11.93
C PHE A 164 7.19 -17.36 11.78
N GLU A 165 6.18 -18.06 12.30
CA GLU A 165 6.02 -19.49 12.06
C GLU A 165 5.68 -19.80 10.60
N GLY A 166 4.88 -18.95 9.95
CA GLY A 166 4.58 -19.04 8.53
C GLY A 166 5.82 -18.88 7.66
N LEU A 167 6.66 -17.88 7.95
CA LEU A 167 7.91 -17.63 7.22
C LEU A 167 8.88 -18.80 7.30
N LYS A 168 9.00 -19.45 8.48
CA LYS A 168 9.83 -20.66 8.66
C LYS A 168 9.40 -21.84 7.77
N LYS A 169 8.14 -21.87 7.32
CA LYS A 169 7.59 -22.95 6.47
C LYS A 169 7.77 -22.66 4.97
N ILE A 170 8.21 -21.48 4.58
CA ILE A 170 8.46 -21.13 3.18
C ILE A 170 9.75 -21.82 2.72
N ARG A 171 9.63 -22.70 1.72
CA ARG A 171 10.79 -23.33 1.07
C ARG A 171 11.48 -22.30 0.17
N HIS A 172 12.81 -22.26 0.21
CA HIS A 172 13.62 -21.32 -0.58
C HIS A 172 13.21 -19.86 -0.36
N ILE A 173 13.16 -19.46 0.92
CA ILE A 173 12.92 -18.07 1.30
C ILE A 173 13.97 -17.15 0.65
N ARG A 174 13.51 -16.01 0.13
CA ARG A 174 14.38 -15.06 -0.57
C ARG A 174 15.18 -14.23 0.43
N PRO A 175 16.42 -13.83 0.14
CA PRO A 175 17.24 -13.03 1.06
C PRO A 175 16.58 -11.73 1.52
N GLU A 176 15.78 -11.10 0.67
CA GLU A 176 15.04 -9.88 0.97
C GLU A 176 13.97 -10.13 2.05
N VAL A 177 13.29 -11.28 1.98
CA VAL A 177 12.29 -11.70 2.98
C VAL A 177 12.97 -12.00 4.32
N GLU A 178 14.12 -12.69 4.31
CA GLU A 178 14.89 -12.97 5.52
C GLU A 178 15.41 -11.69 6.18
N ASN A 179 15.86 -10.71 5.37
CA ASN A 179 16.30 -9.42 5.87
C ASN A 179 15.15 -8.64 6.50
N CYS A 180 14.00 -8.59 5.83
CA CYS A 180 12.78 -7.97 6.35
C CYS A 180 12.33 -8.65 7.67
N GLN A 181 12.34 -9.97 7.72
CA GLN A 181 12.04 -10.75 8.93
C GLN A 181 12.97 -10.38 10.11
N ARG A 182 14.27 -10.24 9.87
CA ARG A 182 15.24 -9.85 10.91
C ARG A 182 14.95 -8.45 11.46
N LYS A 183 14.71 -7.47 10.58
CA LYS A 183 14.33 -6.09 11.00
C LYS A 183 13.05 -6.10 11.84
N LEU A 184 12.02 -6.83 11.39
CA LEU A 184 10.76 -6.99 12.11
C LEU A 184 10.95 -7.61 13.48
N HIS A 185 11.76 -8.67 13.59
CA HIS A 185 12.01 -9.33 14.87
C HIS A 185 12.64 -8.37 15.88
N SER A 186 13.67 -7.62 15.49
CA SER A 186 14.33 -6.67 16.38
C SER A 186 13.39 -5.53 16.83
N LYS A 187 12.59 -4.97 15.92
CA LYS A 187 11.61 -3.91 16.24
C LYS A 187 10.48 -4.44 17.13
N TRP A 188 9.99 -5.64 16.84
CA TRP A 188 8.96 -6.29 17.66
C TRP A 188 9.46 -6.55 19.07
N ASP A 189 10.66 -7.11 19.23
CA ASP A 189 11.23 -7.38 20.57
C ASP A 189 11.33 -6.10 21.41
N PHE A 190 11.71 -4.98 20.80
CA PHE A 190 11.72 -3.68 21.45
C PHE A 190 10.32 -3.23 21.86
N MET A 191 9.38 -3.19 20.90
CA MET A 191 8.00 -2.77 21.16
C MET A 191 7.34 -3.64 22.22
N ARG A 192 7.49 -4.96 22.12
CA ARG A 192 6.96 -5.95 23.07
C ARG A 192 7.44 -5.68 24.49
N LYS A 193 8.74 -5.44 24.69
CA LYS A 193 9.29 -5.09 26.01
C LYS A 193 8.65 -3.82 26.56
N LYS A 194 8.47 -2.79 25.73
CA LYS A 194 7.88 -1.52 26.14
C LYS A 194 6.38 -1.58 26.41
N TYR A 195 5.61 -2.38 25.66
CA TYR A 195 4.23 -2.65 26.03
C TYR A 195 4.10 -3.40 27.34
N LEU A 196 4.91 -4.45 27.55
CA LEU A 196 4.86 -5.22 28.79
C LEU A 196 5.27 -4.37 30.00
N GLU A 197 6.18 -3.42 29.81
CA GLU A 197 6.54 -2.41 30.82
C GLU A 197 5.33 -1.49 31.08
N TYR A 198 4.75 -0.89 30.03
CA TYR A 198 3.56 -0.04 30.13
C TYR A 198 2.38 -0.73 30.83
N ILE A 199 2.07 -1.98 30.46
CA ILE A 199 0.97 -2.75 31.07
C ILE A 199 1.18 -2.94 32.58
N LYS A 200 2.44 -3.00 33.04
CA LYS A 200 2.77 -3.18 34.47
C LYS A 200 2.83 -1.87 35.23
N THR A 201 3.38 -0.81 34.63
CA THR A 201 3.71 0.44 35.33
C THR A 201 2.75 1.58 35.01
N THR A 202 1.95 1.45 33.96
CA THR A 202 1.12 2.53 33.38
C THR A 202 1.92 3.79 32.99
N ASP A 203 3.24 3.65 32.80
CA ASP A 203 4.13 4.75 32.46
C ASP A 203 3.94 5.20 31.00
N SER A 204 3.53 6.46 30.83
CA SER A 204 3.33 7.08 29.51
C SER A 204 4.61 7.17 28.67
N GLU A 205 5.81 7.22 29.28
CA GLU A 205 7.07 7.25 28.52
C GLU A 205 7.28 5.96 27.72
N CYS A 206 6.85 4.82 28.27
CA CYS A 206 6.86 3.54 27.56
C CYS A 206 5.98 3.58 26.31
N LEU A 207 4.82 4.25 26.39
CA LEU A 207 3.88 4.38 25.29
C LEU A 207 4.43 5.27 24.18
N LEU A 208 5.04 6.40 24.52
CA LEU A 208 5.68 7.31 23.55
C LEU A 208 6.77 6.59 22.74
N ARG A 209 7.57 5.74 23.39
CA ARG A 209 8.59 4.93 22.70
C ARG A 209 7.99 3.90 21.75
N VAL A 210 6.87 3.29 22.14
CA VAL A 210 6.11 2.38 21.28
C VAL A 210 5.57 3.12 20.06
N GLU A 211 4.99 4.30 20.25
CA GLU A 211 4.41 5.11 19.17
C GLU A 211 5.48 5.52 18.16
N ALA A 212 6.62 6.02 18.64
CA ALA A 212 7.77 6.35 17.79
C ALA A 212 8.28 5.14 16.97
N SER A 213 8.11 3.92 17.48
CA SER A 213 8.51 2.68 16.81
C SER A 213 7.42 2.08 15.91
N THR A 214 6.17 2.52 16.06
CA THR A 214 5.02 1.93 15.37
C THR A 214 5.08 2.19 13.87
N ALA A 215 5.39 3.42 13.44
CA ALA A 215 5.48 3.74 12.01
C ALA A 215 6.61 2.97 11.29
N PRO A 216 7.85 2.91 11.80
CA PRO A 216 8.90 2.07 11.23
C PRO A 216 8.58 0.57 11.25
N PHE A 217 7.85 0.09 12.25
CA PHE A 217 7.41 -1.31 12.31
C PHE A 217 6.34 -1.61 11.26
N MET A 218 5.38 -0.68 11.12
CA MET A 218 4.35 -0.73 10.09
C MET A 218 5.00 -0.78 8.70
N GLN A 219 6.01 0.04 8.43
CA GLN A 219 6.69 0.04 7.13
C GLN A 219 7.35 -1.30 6.79
N ASP A 220 7.97 -1.97 7.77
CA ASP A 220 8.53 -3.30 7.53
C ASP A 220 7.44 -4.37 7.33
N LEU A 221 6.30 -4.28 8.03
CA LEU A 221 5.17 -5.20 7.83
C LEU A 221 4.60 -5.08 6.41
N LYS A 222 4.53 -3.85 5.93
CA LYS A 222 4.11 -3.49 4.58
C LYS A 222 5.07 -4.02 3.52
N GLU A 223 6.37 -3.87 3.74
CA GLU A 223 7.41 -4.48 2.90
C GLU A 223 7.28 -6.01 2.89
N LEU A 224 7.10 -6.64 4.06
CA LEU A 224 6.92 -8.09 4.15
C LEU A 224 5.69 -8.53 3.35
N LEU A 225 4.57 -7.83 3.50
CA LEU A 225 3.35 -8.11 2.75
C LEU A 225 3.57 -8.03 1.24
N GLN A 226 4.30 -7.02 0.74
CA GLN A 226 4.64 -6.96 -0.68
C GLN A 226 5.47 -8.18 -1.10
N LEU A 227 6.52 -8.48 -0.33
CA LEU A 227 7.45 -9.56 -0.64
C LEU A 227 6.83 -10.96 -0.53
N THR A 228 5.72 -11.14 0.18
CA THR A 228 5.11 -12.46 0.37
C THR A 228 3.74 -12.62 -0.27
N CYS A 229 2.90 -11.57 -0.26
CA CYS A 229 1.52 -11.63 -0.70
C CYS A 229 1.28 -10.95 -2.06
N PHE A 230 2.13 -9.99 -2.45
CA PHE A 230 2.06 -9.32 -3.76
C PHE A 230 3.30 -9.62 -4.61
N ASP A 231 3.80 -10.85 -4.54
CA ASP A 231 4.94 -11.26 -5.34
C ASP A 231 4.53 -11.51 -6.79
N ASN A 232 4.72 -10.53 -7.67
CA ASN A 232 4.38 -10.64 -9.09
C ASN A 232 5.08 -11.79 -9.81
N LYS A 233 6.19 -12.31 -9.27
CA LYS A 233 6.86 -13.50 -9.81
C LYS A 233 5.95 -14.74 -9.80
N MET A 234 4.91 -14.72 -8.96
CA MET A 234 3.91 -15.78 -8.89
C MET A 234 2.95 -15.78 -10.09
N ILE A 235 2.84 -14.67 -10.84
CA ILE A 235 1.98 -14.58 -12.03
C ILE A 235 2.39 -15.57 -13.12
N ASP A 236 3.70 -15.81 -13.26
CA ASP A 236 4.22 -16.71 -14.29
C ASP A 236 4.10 -18.19 -13.91
N ILE A 237 3.79 -18.49 -12.65
CA ILE A 237 3.62 -19.88 -12.18
C ILE A 237 2.32 -20.44 -12.76
N GLY A 238 2.45 -21.49 -13.57
CA GLY A 238 1.29 -22.15 -14.18
C GLY A 238 0.73 -21.42 -15.40
N ARG A 239 1.43 -20.41 -15.91
CA ARG A 239 1.02 -19.64 -17.10
C ARG A 239 0.73 -20.51 -18.32
N ASP A 240 1.55 -21.53 -18.57
CA ASP A 240 1.33 -22.48 -19.67
C ASP A 240 0.01 -23.24 -19.51
N ALA A 241 -0.34 -23.63 -18.28
CA ALA A 241 -1.61 -24.28 -17.99
C ALA A 241 -2.80 -23.33 -18.19
N VAL A 242 -2.65 -22.06 -17.78
CA VAL A 242 -3.64 -21.00 -18.02
C VAL A 242 -3.89 -20.82 -19.50
N LEU A 243 -2.84 -20.73 -20.32
CA LEU A 243 -2.94 -20.62 -21.78
C LEU A 243 -3.63 -21.85 -22.39
N ALA A 244 -3.26 -23.05 -21.96
CA ALA A 244 -3.87 -24.29 -22.45
C ALA A 244 -5.37 -24.38 -22.11
N VAL A 245 -5.76 -24.02 -20.89
CA VAL A 245 -7.16 -23.98 -20.45
C VAL A 245 -7.93 -22.93 -21.23
N ALA A 246 -7.40 -21.71 -21.33
CA ALA A 246 -8.06 -20.62 -22.07
C ALA A 246 -8.26 -20.98 -23.55
N SER A 247 -7.25 -21.54 -24.21
CA SER A 247 -7.33 -22.02 -25.59
C SER A 247 -8.40 -23.10 -25.76
N THR A 248 -8.42 -24.08 -24.84
CA THR A 248 -9.41 -25.17 -24.86
C THR A 248 -10.83 -24.64 -24.69
N VAL A 249 -11.06 -23.77 -23.70
CA VAL A 249 -12.38 -23.17 -23.44
C VAL A 249 -12.82 -22.31 -24.63
N LYS A 250 -11.92 -21.50 -25.18
CA LYS A 250 -12.20 -20.66 -26.37
C LYS A 250 -12.59 -21.52 -27.56
N HIS A 251 -11.86 -22.60 -27.83
CA HIS A 251 -12.18 -23.51 -28.92
C HIS A 251 -13.55 -24.16 -28.73
N ARG A 252 -13.87 -24.65 -27.52
CA ARG A 252 -15.16 -25.28 -27.22
C ARG A 252 -16.34 -24.33 -27.30
N LEU A 253 -16.15 -23.05 -26.99
CA LEU A 253 -17.20 -22.04 -27.06
C LEU A 253 -17.38 -21.43 -28.46
N SER A 254 -16.38 -21.58 -29.35
CA SER A 254 -16.41 -20.98 -30.69
C SER A 254 -17.61 -21.44 -31.54
N ASP A 255 -18.02 -22.70 -31.41
CA ASP A 255 -19.19 -23.24 -32.09
C ASP A 255 -20.49 -22.57 -31.60
N PHE A 256 -20.62 -22.36 -30.29
CA PHE A 256 -21.77 -21.69 -29.69
C PHE A 256 -21.81 -20.21 -30.08
N SER A 257 -20.68 -19.52 -30.00
CA SER A 257 -20.57 -18.12 -30.44
C SER A 257 -20.99 -17.97 -31.90
N SER A 258 -20.50 -18.84 -32.78
CA SER A 258 -20.84 -18.82 -34.21
C SER A 258 -22.34 -19.07 -34.43
N PHE A 259 -22.90 -20.07 -33.76
CA PHE A 259 -24.33 -20.38 -33.82
C PHE A 259 -25.20 -19.21 -33.32
N LEU A 260 -24.86 -18.63 -32.17
CA LEU A 260 -25.58 -17.50 -31.58
C LEU A 260 -25.47 -16.25 -32.45
N LYS A 261 -24.31 -15.96 -33.05
CA LYS A 261 -24.13 -14.85 -34.01
C LYS A 261 -25.03 -15.03 -35.23
N VAL A 262 -25.09 -16.23 -35.83
CA VAL A 262 -25.99 -16.51 -36.97
C VAL A 262 -27.46 -16.39 -36.56
N LYS A 263 -27.85 -16.90 -35.38
CA LYS A 263 -29.22 -16.75 -34.86
C LYS A 263 -29.58 -15.29 -34.59
N ALA A 264 -28.68 -14.51 -34.01
CA ALA A 264 -28.90 -13.09 -33.74
C ALA A 264 -29.10 -12.32 -35.05
N LEU A 265 -28.25 -12.55 -36.07
CA LEU A 265 -28.40 -11.95 -37.39
C LEU A 265 -29.72 -12.33 -38.07
N ARG A 266 -30.12 -13.60 -37.99
CA ARG A 266 -31.42 -14.08 -38.52
C ARG A 266 -32.60 -13.48 -37.77
N ASN A 267 -32.55 -13.37 -36.45
CA ASN A 267 -33.61 -12.75 -35.67
C ASN A 267 -33.70 -11.24 -35.92
N PHE A 268 -32.56 -10.57 -36.07
CA PHE A 268 -32.52 -9.16 -36.46
C PHE A 268 -33.14 -8.97 -37.85
N THR A 269 -32.74 -9.77 -38.84
CA THR A 269 -33.33 -9.69 -40.19
C THR A 269 -34.81 -10.05 -40.17
N LEU A 270 -35.23 -11.17 -39.58
CA LEU A 270 -36.63 -11.62 -39.51
C LEU A 270 -37.55 -10.68 -38.73
N GLY A 271 -37.09 -10.12 -37.61
CA GLY A 271 -37.83 -9.14 -36.81
C GLY A 271 -37.90 -7.73 -37.43
N SER A 272 -37.06 -7.44 -38.42
CA SER A 272 -37.07 -6.17 -39.16
C SER A 272 -38.02 -6.16 -40.36
N TYR A 273 -38.53 -7.33 -40.80
CA TYR A 273 -39.45 -7.41 -41.92
C TYR A 273 -40.86 -6.80 -41.71
N PRO A 274 -41.42 -6.58 -40.50
CA PRO A 274 -42.73 -5.94 -40.40
C PRO A 274 -42.71 -4.42 -40.68
N LEU A 275 -41.53 -3.78 -40.73
CA LEU A 275 -41.41 -2.31 -40.85
C LEU A 275 -40.97 -1.82 -42.24
N LEU A 276 -40.65 -2.72 -43.19
CA LEU A 276 -40.18 -2.35 -44.53
C LEU A 276 -41.18 -2.67 -45.67
N THR A 277 -42.42 -3.04 -45.34
CA THR A 277 -43.52 -3.12 -46.31
C THR A 277 -44.69 -2.25 -45.86
N LEU A 278 -44.46 -0.94 -45.84
CA LEU A 278 -45.51 0.07 -45.91
C LEU A 278 -45.20 0.92 -47.14
N ASN A 279 -45.69 0.47 -48.30
CA ASN A 279 -45.90 1.30 -49.49
C ASN A 279 -47.39 1.60 -49.59
#